data_AF-A0A319CK98-F1
#
_entry.id   AF-A0A319CK98-F1
#
_cell.length_a   1.000
_cell.length_b   1.000
_cell.length_c   1.000
_cell.angle_alpha   90.00
_cell.angle_beta   90.00
_cell.angle_gamma   90.00
#
_symmetry.space_group_name_H-M   'P 1'
#
loop_
_entity.id
_entity.type
_entity.pdbx_description
1 polymer ?
#
loop_
_entity_poly.entity_id
_entity_poly.type
_entity_poly.pdbx_seq_one_letter_code
_entity_poly.pdbx_strand_id
1 'polypeptide(L)'
;MSTPPNYSLAAPAKRPEILALAQDLNGTPAGEEYEKMISGMMYDPTVPALLEARHLARGLAAAYNNLDTTTVPFEKIGEVRLQLLRKLVGKAGHKTFVEPPFRPDYGCNISFGREVFVNFGRLS
;
A
#
# COMPACT_ATOMS: atom_id res chain seq x y z
N MET A 1 -0.61 3.97 42.53
CA MET A 1 -1.35 3.05 41.63
C MET A 1 -1.17 3.56 40.22
N SER A 2 -0.33 2.89 39.43
CA SER A 2 -0.02 3.31 38.06
C SER A 2 -1.08 2.72 37.12
N THR A 3 -1.83 3.55 36.40
CA THR A 3 -2.71 3.13 35.31
C THR A 3 -1.88 2.38 34.26
N PRO A 4 -2.30 1.19 33.80
CA PRO A 4 -1.60 0.53 32.71
C PRO A 4 -1.70 1.38 31.43
N PRO A 5 -0.68 1.36 30.55
CA PRO A 5 -0.73 2.09 29.30
C PRO A 5 -1.89 1.54 28.46
N ASN A 6 -2.66 2.46 27.87
CA ASN A 6 -3.75 2.16 26.95
C ASN A 6 -3.15 1.59 25.66
N TYR A 7 -2.86 0.29 25.65
CA TYR A 7 -2.56 -0.46 24.43
C TYR A 7 -3.83 -0.38 23.57
N SER A 8 -3.74 0.31 22.44
CA SER A 8 -4.77 0.27 21.38
C SER A 8 -5.15 -1.19 21.14
N LEU A 9 -6.32 -1.61 21.64
CA LEU A 9 -6.74 -3.00 21.65
C LEU A 9 -6.85 -3.48 20.20
N ALA A 10 -6.07 -4.51 19.85
CA ALA A 10 -6.24 -5.21 18.60
C ALA A 10 -7.70 -5.69 18.49
N ALA A 11 -8.25 -5.67 17.28
CA ALA A 11 -9.60 -6.15 17.04
C ALA A 11 -9.73 -7.60 17.54
N PRO A 12 -10.80 -7.96 18.27
CA PRO A 12 -10.96 -9.30 18.84
C PRO A 12 -11.32 -10.35 17.79
N ALA A 13 -11.75 -9.93 16.59
CA ALA A 13 -12.18 -10.81 15.52
C ALA A 13 -11.93 -10.18 14.14
N LYS A 14 -11.93 -11.03 13.11
CA LYS A 14 -11.84 -10.62 11.71
C LYS A 14 -13.05 -9.79 11.32
N ARG A 15 -12.86 -8.86 10.38
CA ARG A 15 -13.91 -7.97 9.85
C ARG A 15 -14.27 -8.38 8.42
N PRO A 16 -15.37 -9.14 8.21
CA PRO A 16 -15.73 -9.66 6.89
C PRO A 16 -15.82 -8.60 5.81
N GLU A 17 -16.31 -7.41 6.15
CA GLU A 17 -16.44 -6.27 5.25
C GLU A 17 -15.08 -5.76 4.75
N ILE A 18 -14.07 -5.76 5.61
CA ILE A 18 -12.70 -5.34 5.24
C ILE A 18 -12.00 -6.43 4.42
N LEU A 19 -12.25 -7.71 4.75
CA LEU A 19 -11.74 -8.83 3.97
C LEU A 19 -12.32 -8.85 2.54
N ALA A 20 -13.61 -8.58 2.40
CA ALA A 20 -14.25 -8.46 1.09
C ALA A 20 -13.63 -7.31 0.27
N LEU A 21 -13.40 -6.14 0.90
CA LEU A 21 -12.71 -5.03 0.25
C LEU A 21 -11.26 -5.38 -0.15
N ALA A 22 -10.55 -6.13 0.69
CA ALA A 22 -9.18 -6.53 0.42
C ALA A 22 -9.09 -7.50 -0.77
N GLN A 23 -10.06 -8.40 -0.95
CA GLN A 23 -10.11 -9.31 -2.09
C GLN A 23 -10.18 -8.59 -3.45
N ASP A 24 -10.75 -7.38 -3.48
CA ASP A 24 -10.83 -6.55 -4.68
C ASP A 24 -9.54 -5.76 -4.98
N LEU A 25 -8.55 -5.81 -4.09
CA LEU A 25 -7.30 -5.07 -4.22
C LEU A 25 -6.24 -5.91 -4.95
N ASN A 26 -5.44 -5.25 -5.78
CA ASN A 26 -4.34 -5.89 -6.47
C ASN A 26 -3.16 -6.20 -5.52
N GLY A 27 -2.56 -7.38 -5.66
CA GLY A 27 -1.34 -7.76 -4.94
C GLY A 27 -1.54 -8.07 -3.45
N THR A 28 -2.76 -8.44 -3.03
CA THR A 28 -3.01 -8.86 -1.65
C THR A 28 -2.43 -10.24 -1.37
N PRO A 29 -1.60 -10.39 -0.32
CA PRO A 29 -1.10 -11.69 0.12
C PRO A 29 -2.25 -12.60 0.57
N ALA A 30 -2.18 -13.87 0.21
CA ALA A 30 -3.07 -14.88 0.78
C ALA A 30 -2.56 -15.31 2.16
N GLY A 31 -3.48 -15.63 3.08
CA GLY A 31 -3.15 -16.29 4.34
C GLY A 31 -3.78 -15.64 5.57
N GLU A 32 -3.86 -16.44 6.64
CA GLU A 32 -4.55 -16.06 7.88
C GLU A 32 -3.96 -14.81 8.54
N GLU A 33 -2.64 -14.66 8.52
CA GLU A 33 -1.96 -13.51 9.13
C GLU A 33 -2.21 -12.20 8.34
N TYR A 34 -2.39 -12.28 7.02
CA TYR A 34 -2.83 -11.12 6.25
C TYR A 34 -4.26 -10.73 6.58
N GLU A 35 -5.16 -11.71 6.71
CA GLU A 35 -6.56 -11.45 7.11
C GLU A 35 -6.67 -10.84 8.51
N LYS A 36 -5.85 -11.32 9.46
CA LYS A 36 -5.71 -10.74 10.79
C LYS A 36 -5.19 -9.30 10.70
N MET A 37 -4.11 -9.08 9.95
CA MET A 37 -3.51 -7.76 9.76
C MET A 37 -4.51 -6.75 9.20
N ILE A 38 -5.19 -7.06 8.10
CA ILE A 38 -6.12 -6.12 7.45
C ILE A 38 -7.37 -5.88 8.31
N SER A 39 -7.78 -6.86 9.11
CA SER A 39 -8.87 -6.72 10.08
C SER A 39 -8.49 -5.93 11.34
N GLY A 40 -7.22 -5.54 11.50
CA GLY A 40 -6.71 -4.85 12.70
C GLY A 40 -6.54 -5.77 13.91
N MET A 41 -6.47 -7.08 13.70
CA MET A 41 -6.15 -8.06 14.73
C MET A 41 -4.64 -8.15 14.95
N MET A 42 -4.23 -8.74 16.07
CA MET A 42 -2.83 -9.13 16.28
C MET A 42 -2.46 -10.19 15.25
N TYR A 43 -1.32 -10.02 14.59
CA TYR A 43 -0.83 -10.91 13.54
C TYR A 43 0.69 -11.07 13.65
N ASP A 44 1.23 -12.11 13.02
CA ASP A 44 2.67 -12.33 12.88
C ASP A 44 3.19 -11.70 11.58
N PRO A 45 3.94 -10.57 11.65
CA PRO A 45 4.51 -9.92 10.48
C PRO A 45 5.67 -10.67 9.82
N THR A 46 6.18 -11.74 10.43
CA THR A 46 7.38 -12.48 10.00
C THR A 46 7.06 -13.68 9.13
N VAL A 47 5.78 -13.97 8.89
CA VAL A 47 5.40 -15.06 7.99
C VAL A 47 5.89 -14.81 6.55
N PRO A 48 6.31 -15.85 5.82
CA PRO A 48 6.88 -15.70 4.48
C PRO A 48 6.01 -14.88 3.52
N ALA A 49 4.69 -15.11 3.51
CA ALA A 49 3.76 -14.39 2.64
C ALA A 49 3.79 -12.86 2.85
N LEU A 50 3.89 -12.41 4.11
CA LEU A 50 3.96 -10.98 4.44
C LEU A 50 5.35 -10.39 4.16
N LEU A 51 6.41 -11.18 4.34
CA LEU A 51 7.78 -10.76 4.01
C LEU A 51 7.96 -10.59 2.49
N GLU A 52 7.48 -11.54 1.70
CA GLU A 52 7.49 -11.48 0.24
C GLU A 52 6.70 -10.26 -0.27
N ALA A 53 5.53 -10.02 0.30
CA ALA A 53 4.71 -8.85 -0.03
C ALA A 53 5.43 -7.52 0.23
N ARG A 54 6.09 -7.38 1.39
CA ARG A 54 6.91 -6.20 1.69
C ARG A 54 8.08 -6.06 0.71
N HIS A 55 8.73 -7.16 0.36
CA HIS A 55 9.83 -7.14 -0.59
C HIS A 55 9.37 -6.65 -1.97
N LEU A 56 8.26 -7.19 -2.48
CA LEU A 56 7.65 -6.76 -3.75
C LEU A 56 7.24 -5.28 -3.71
N ALA A 57 6.58 -4.85 -2.63
CA ALA A 57 6.17 -3.45 -2.46
C ALA A 57 7.38 -2.49 -2.51
N ARG A 58 8.49 -2.84 -1.85
CA ARG A 58 9.72 -2.04 -1.88
C ARG A 58 10.34 -1.98 -3.28
N GLY A 59 10.36 -3.09 -4.02
CA GLY A 59 10.86 -3.13 -5.40
C GLY A 59 10.03 -2.24 -6.33
N LEU A 60 8.71 -2.33 -6.23
CA LEU A 60 7.78 -1.49 -7.01
C LEU A 60 7.86 -0.02 -6.62
N ALA A 61 8.00 0.27 -5.32
CA ALA A 61 8.22 1.63 -4.83
C ALA A 61 9.53 2.21 -5.34
N ALA A 62 10.60 1.41 -5.40
CA ALA A 62 11.88 1.84 -5.98
C ALA A 62 11.72 2.16 -7.48
N ALA A 63 11.03 1.31 -8.24
CA ALA A 63 10.74 1.56 -9.66
C ALA A 63 9.89 2.83 -9.87
N TYR A 64 8.91 3.06 -9.00
CA TYR A 64 8.07 4.26 -9.02
C TYR A 64 8.87 5.54 -8.72
N ASN A 65 9.70 5.48 -7.67
CA ASN A 65 10.45 6.63 -7.17
C ASN A 65 11.62 7.01 -8.08
N ASN A 66 12.23 6.02 -8.74
CA ASN A 66 13.41 6.20 -9.59
C ASN A 66 13.08 6.21 -11.09
N LEU A 67 11.83 6.50 -11.47
CA LEU A 67 11.47 6.65 -12.88
C LEU A 67 12.30 7.76 -13.53
N ASP A 68 13.13 7.40 -14.50
CA ASP A 68 13.92 8.35 -15.27
C ASP A 68 13.04 9.12 -16.26
N THR A 69 12.81 10.39 -15.95
CA THR A 69 11.97 11.28 -16.75
C THR A 69 12.58 11.64 -18.11
N THR A 70 13.87 11.39 -18.33
CA THR A 70 14.53 11.67 -19.62
C THR A 70 14.28 10.56 -20.64
N THR A 71 13.90 9.36 -20.18
CA THR A 71 13.65 8.19 -21.04
C THR A 71 12.21 8.12 -21.57
N VAL A 72 11.31 8.98 -21.05
CA VAL A 72 9.89 8.98 -21.38
C VAL A 72 9.50 10.36 -21.95
N PRO A 73 8.76 10.44 -23.07
CA PRO A 73 8.23 11.70 -23.58
C PRO A 73 7.39 12.41 -22.52
N PHE A 74 7.54 13.74 -22.42
CA PHE A 74 6.84 14.57 -21.43
C PHE A 74 5.32 14.31 -21.40
N GLU A 75 4.68 14.16 -22.56
CA GLU A 75 3.24 13.91 -22.67
C GLU A 75 2.79 12.56 -22.06
N LYS A 76 3.70 11.57 -21.99
CA LYS A 76 3.40 10.21 -21.51
C LYS A 76 3.83 9.97 -20.06
N ILE A 77 4.54 10.91 -19.44
CA ILE A 77 5.10 10.70 -18.09
C ILE A 77 4.01 10.42 -17.06
N GLY A 78 2.86 11.11 -17.15
CA GLY A 78 1.73 10.92 -16.26
C GLY A 78 1.13 9.52 -16.38
N GLU A 79 1.00 9.01 -17.60
CA GLU A 79 0.48 7.66 -17.87
C GLU A 79 1.43 6.58 -17.35
N VAL A 80 2.73 6.71 -17.61
CA VAL A 80 3.75 5.77 -17.13
C VAL A 80 3.80 5.75 -15.61
N ARG A 81 3.75 6.92 -14.95
CA ARG A 81 3.67 7.02 -13.50
C ARG A 81 2.40 6.35 -12.97
N LEU A 82 1.24 6.59 -13.58
CA LEU A 82 0.00 5.96 -13.17
C LEU A 82 0.05 4.43 -13.31
N GLN A 83 0.68 3.92 -14.38
CA GLN A 83 0.87 2.47 -14.55
C GLN A 83 1.77 1.87 -13.46
N LEU A 84 2.88 2.53 -13.12
CA LEU A 84 3.75 2.10 -12.02
C LEU A 84 3.02 2.17 -10.68
N LEU A 85 2.24 3.23 -10.45
CA LEU A 85 1.43 3.37 -9.24
C LEU A 85 0.41 2.24 -9.11
N ARG A 86 -0.29 1.88 -10.19
CA ARG A 86 -1.26 0.76 -10.21
C ARG A 86 -0.64 -0.61 -9.92
N LYS A 87 0.66 -0.79 -10.19
CA LYS A 87 1.38 -1.98 -9.79
C LYS A 87 1.70 -1.96 -8.30
N LEU A 88 2.05 -0.78 -7.78
CA LEU A 88 2.45 -0.57 -6.39
C LEU A 88 1.28 -0.60 -5.40
N VAL A 89 0.12 -0.03 -5.76
CA VAL A 89 -1.04 0.05 -4.87
C VAL A 89 -2.16 -0.90 -5.27
N GLY A 90 -3.02 -1.24 -4.31
CA GLY A 90 -4.16 -2.12 -4.55
C GLY A 90 -5.12 -1.59 -5.61
N LYS A 91 -5.32 -0.27 -5.65
CA LYS A 91 -6.14 0.39 -6.67
C LYS A 91 -5.72 1.85 -6.89
N ALA A 92 -5.68 2.29 -8.14
CA ALA A 92 -5.53 3.70 -8.47
C ALA A 92 -6.43 4.08 -9.64
N GLY A 93 -7.39 4.96 -9.36
CA GLY A 93 -8.30 5.50 -10.37
C GLY A 93 -7.61 6.38 -11.42
N HIS A 94 -8.40 6.82 -12.39
CA HIS A 94 -7.92 7.68 -13.46
C HIS A 94 -7.50 9.06 -12.91
N LYS A 95 -6.51 9.72 -13.56
CA LYS A 95 -5.94 11.02 -13.13
C LYS A 95 -5.43 11.04 -11.69
N THR A 96 -5.01 9.89 -11.16
CA THR A 96 -4.38 9.82 -9.85
C THR A 96 -2.88 10.06 -9.98
N PHE A 97 -2.35 10.93 -9.16
CA PHE A 97 -0.94 11.27 -9.12
C PHE A 97 -0.43 11.33 -7.68
N VAL A 98 0.71 10.69 -7.45
CA VAL A 98 1.40 10.70 -6.17
C VAL A 98 2.80 11.24 -6.43
N GLU A 99 3.18 12.31 -5.74
CA GLU A 99 4.50 12.87 -5.91
C GLU A 99 5.54 11.97 -5.22
N PRO A 100 6.61 11.51 -5.91
CA PRO A 100 7.70 10.78 -5.26
C PRO A 100 8.46 11.66 -4.25
N PRO A 101 9.07 11.07 -3.20
CA PRO A 101 9.14 9.65 -2.92
C PRO A 101 7.87 9.13 -2.23
N PHE A 102 7.38 7.98 -2.69
CA PHE A 102 6.29 7.24 -2.07
C PHE A 102 6.80 5.89 -1.56
N ARG A 103 6.61 5.61 -0.27
CA ARG A 103 7.18 4.44 0.42
C ARG A 103 6.13 3.72 1.27
N PRO A 104 5.21 2.96 0.65
CA PRO A 104 4.28 2.13 1.39
C PRO A 104 4.96 0.83 1.86
N ASP A 105 4.53 0.30 3.02
CA ASP A 105 5.05 -0.97 3.54
C ASP A 105 4.63 -2.19 2.71
N TYR A 106 3.35 -2.23 2.30
CA TYR A 106 2.78 -3.30 1.49
C TYR A 106 2.20 -2.80 0.16
N GLY A 107 1.75 -1.54 0.10
CA GLY A 107 1.16 -0.93 -1.09
C GLY A 107 -0.24 -1.46 -1.46
N CYS A 108 -0.45 -2.78 -1.46
CA CYS A 108 -1.70 -3.44 -1.83
C CYS A 108 -2.91 -3.02 -0.99
N ASN A 109 -2.70 -2.59 0.26
CA ASN A 109 -3.79 -2.11 1.13
C ASN A 109 -4.24 -0.66 0.81
N ILE A 110 -3.60 0.01 -0.16
CA ILE A 110 -3.89 1.40 -0.52
C ILE A 110 -4.77 1.42 -1.76
N SER A 111 -5.87 2.16 -1.68
CA SER A 111 -6.78 2.39 -2.79
C SER A 111 -7.00 3.89 -2.98
N PHE A 112 -6.60 4.40 -4.14
CA PHE A 112 -6.92 5.75 -4.57
C PHE A 112 -8.15 5.75 -5.48
N GLY A 113 -9.05 6.70 -5.21
CA GLY A 113 -10.18 7.02 -6.08
C GLY A 113 -9.74 7.64 -7.42
N ARG A 114 -10.61 8.41 -8.04
CA ARG A 114 -10.32 9.17 -9.27
C ARG A 114 -9.88 10.59 -8.89
N GLU A 115 -9.03 11.18 -9.72
CA GLU A 115 -8.61 12.59 -9.60
C GLU A 115 -8.00 12.93 -8.23
N VAL A 116 -7.20 11.99 -7.71
CA VAL A 116 -6.49 12.14 -6.43
C VAL A 116 -5.09 12.69 -6.69
N PHE A 117 -4.73 13.74 -5.96
CA PHE A 117 -3.36 14.24 -5.91
C PHE A 117 -2.80 14.08 -4.50
N VAL A 118 -1.67 13.39 -4.38
CA VAL A 118 -0.94 13.25 -3.11
C VAL A 118 0.38 13.99 -3.24
N ASN A 119 0.54 15.03 -2.42
CA ASN A 119 1.75 15.85 -2.39
C ASN A 119 2.88 15.16 -1.59
N PHE A 120 4.10 15.70 -1.66
CA PHE A 120 5.29 15.17 -0.99
C PHE A 120 5.03 14.80 0.49
N GLY A 121 5.26 13.53 0.84
CA GLY A 121 5.29 13.06 2.22
C GLY A 121 6.64 13.39 2.87
N ARG A 122 6.63 14.41 3.75
CA ARG A 122 7.67 14.89 4.69
C ARG A 122 9.15 14.61 4.37
N LEU A 123 9.89 15.68 4.05
CA LEU A 123 11.30 15.84 4.44
C LEU A 123 11.37 15.95 5.97
N SER A 124 11.87 14.93 6.65
CA SER A 124 12.42 15.03 8.01
C SER A 124 13.42 13.93 8.25
#